data_AF-K0VRL4-F1
#
_entry.id   AF-K0VRL4-F1
#
_cell.length_a   1.000
_cell.length_b   1.000
_cell.length_c   1.000
_cell.angle_alpha   90.00
_cell.angle_beta   90.00
_cell.angle_gamma   90.00
#
_symmetry.space_group_name_H-M   'P 1'
#
loop_
_entity.id
_entity.type
_entity.pdbx_description
1 polymer ?
#
loop_
_entity_poly.entity_id
_entity_poly.type
_entity_poly.pdbx_seq_one_letter_code
_entity_poly.pdbx_strand_id
1 'polypeptide(L)'
;MSAARAERDAAQNAVRRNAGEHDPLSVARRIAAALNAPDMVNVDDFFFHWITAVTKDGKIVVANNYGLAYIPEQVQLPQQVVMASADESISPAERGSWATFPIIAIQRWAQHHDKELRAVIGTEEQFAGTDAGAHQVILTPEDIPTSGKMTGRDRLQVIAPEISARLAGFSDADLVSVLPPAPADSNPPEDQRGELWDRVWQPLCSSASNRGQAHLQAFVAYAAHAQEHAFYAAHSAAEPQDQRKAADAFIYWQHVGQTIADALAT
;
A
#
# COMPACT_ATOMS: atom_id res chain seq x y z
N MET A 1 43.66 -29.30 -12.85
CA MET A 1 42.67 -28.99 -11.79
C MET A 1 41.70 -30.16 -11.69
N SER A 2 41.36 -30.62 -10.48
CA SER A 2 40.56 -31.85 -10.27
C SER A 2 39.06 -31.55 -10.26
N ALA A 3 38.25 -32.46 -10.84
CA ALA A 3 36.78 -32.37 -10.90
C ALA A 3 36.13 -32.17 -9.51
N ALA A 4 36.69 -32.79 -8.46
CA ALA A 4 36.19 -32.66 -7.09
C ALA A 4 36.33 -31.23 -6.50
N ARG A 5 37.24 -30.41 -7.05
CA ARG A 5 37.41 -29.01 -6.64
C ARG A 5 36.38 -28.12 -7.34
N ALA A 6 36.10 -28.39 -8.63
CA ALA A 6 35.07 -27.71 -9.41
C ALA A 6 33.66 -27.98 -8.86
N GLU A 7 33.35 -29.20 -8.43
CA GLU A 7 32.07 -29.53 -7.79
C GLU A 7 31.88 -28.83 -6.44
N ARG A 8 32.93 -28.73 -5.61
CA ARG A 8 32.89 -27.98 -4.35
C ARG A 8 32.68 -26.48 -4.59
N ASP A 9 33.38 -25.90 -5.56
CA ASP A 9 33.24 -24.48 -5.89
C ASP A 9 31.85 -24.18 -6.48
N ALA A 10 31.31 -25.08 -7.31
CA ALA A 10 29.93 -24.98 -7.83
C ALA A 10 28.88 -25.08 -6.72
N ALA A 11 29.05 -26.00 -5.77
CA ALA A 11 28.17 -26.15 -4.61
C ALA A 11 28.25 -24.92 -3.68
N GLN A 12 29.44 -24.40 -3.41
CA GLN A 12 29.61 -23.17 -2.62
C GLN A 12 29.00 -21.95 -3.31
N ASN A 13 29.14 -21.83 -4.63
CA ASN A 13 28.49 -20.78 -5.41
C ASN A 13 26.97 -20.95 -5.48
N ALA A 14 26.44 -22.17 -5.49
CA ALA A 14 25.00 -22.42 -5.37
C ALA A 14 24.48 -22.05 -3.98
N VAL A 15 25.21 -22.39 -2.91
CA VAL A 15 24.87 -22.02 -1.52
C VAL A 15 24.92 -20.49 -1.33
N ARG A 16 25.93 -19.81 -1.87
CA ARG A 16 26.03 -18.33 -1.82
C ARG A 16 24.92 -17.66 -2.63
N ARG A 17 24.55 -18.21 -3.79
CA ARG A 17 23.40 -17.72 -4.58
C ARG A 17 22.08 -17.92 -3.84
N ASN A 18 21.85 -19.10 -3.27
CA ASN A 18 20.65 -19.36 -2.46
C ASN A 18 20.60 -18.49 -1.20
N ALA A 19 21.74 -18.28 -0.53
CA ALA A 19 21.82 -17.41 0.65
C ALA A 19 21.59 -15.93 0.29
N GLY A 20 22.10 -15.48 -0.86
CA GLY A 20 21.82 -14.14 -1.39
C GLY A 20 20.37 -13.98 -1.88
N GLU A 21 19.78 -15.04 -2.43
CA GLU A 21 18.38 -15.05 -2.89
C GLU A 21 17.37 -14.95 -1.73
N HIS A 22 17.77 -15.40 -0.54
CA HIS A 22 17.01 -15.29 0.70
C HIS A 22 17.49 -14.15 1.61
N ASP A 23 18.49 -13.35 1.21
CA ASP A 23 18.90 -12.17 1.98
C ASP A 23 17.72 -11.17 2.03
N PRO A 24 17.28 -10.73 3.23
CA PRO A 24 16.17 -9.79 3.34
C PRO A 24 16.32 -8.53 2.48
N LEU A 25 17.55 -8.04 2.26
CA LEU A 25 17.79 -6.89 1.39
C LEU A 25 17.50 -7.22 -0.09
N SER A 26 17.91 -8.39 -0.58
CA SER A 26 17.60 -8.83 -1.94
C SER A 26 16.11 -9.07 -2.15
N VAL A 27 15.40 -9.60 -1.14
CA VAL A 27 13.94 -9.72 -1.16
C VAL A 27 13.28 -8.34 -1.18
N ALA A 28 13.69 -7.43 -0.29
CA ALA A 28 13.15 -6.07 -0.22
C ALA A 28 13.38 -5.30 -1.54
N ARG A 29 14.54 -5.47 -2.18
CA ARG A 29 14.83 -4.84 -3.48
C ARG A 29 13.91 -5.33 -4.59
N ARG A 30 13.62 -6.64 -4.65
CA ARG A 30 12.67 -7.20 -5.62
C ARG A 30 11.25 -6.67 -5.39
N ILE A 31 10.83 -6.58 -4.13
CA ILE A 31 9.52 -6.01 -3.77
C ILE A 31 9.44 -4.53 -4.15
N ALA A 32 10.49 -3.75 -3.86
CA ALA A 32 10.57 -2.34 -4.23
C ALA A 32 10.48 -2.14 -5.75
N ALA A 33 11.20 -2.95 -6.53
CA ALA A 33 11.14 -2.91 -7.98
C ALA A 33 9.75 -3.28 -8.50
N ALA A 34 9.14 -4.34 -7.96
CA ALA A 34 7.80 -4.76 -8.33
C ALA A 34 6.76 -3.68 -8.02
N LEU A 35 6.78 -3.09 -6.82
CA LEU A 35 5.85 -2.02 -6.45
C LEU A 35 5.96 -0.76 -7.31
N ASN A 36 7.14 -0.49 -7.88
CA ASN A 36 7.37 0.62 -8.79
C ASN A 36 7.20 0.23 -10.28
N ALA A 37 6.69 -0.97 -10.59
CA ALA A 37 6.35 -1.37 -11.94
C ALA A 37 5.11 -0.59 -12.45
N PRO A 38 5.01 -0.35 -13.77
CA PRO A 38 3.96 0.50 -14.34
C PRO A 38 2.54 -0.03 -14.13
N ASP A 39 2.37 -1.34 -13.92
CA ASP A 39 1.07 -1.96 -13.66
C ASP A 39 0.67 -1.95 -12.17
N MET A 40 1.51 -1.48 -11.25
CA MET A 40 1.22 -1.41 -9.80
C MET A 40 0.72 -0.03 -9.33
N VAL A 41 0.52 0.90 -10.26
CA VAL A 41 0.00 2.26 -10.03
C VAL A 41 -1.18 2.46 -10.98
N ASN A 42 -2.26 3.12 -10.55
CA ASN A 42 -3.32 3.47 -11.49
C ASN A 42 -2.84 4.59 -12.42
N VAL A 43 -3.35 4.62 -13.65
CA VAL A 43 -3.03 5.71 -14.59
C VAL A 43 -3.39 7.09 -14.02
N ASP A 44 -4.43 7.14 -13.19
CA ASP A 44 -4.93 8.36 -12.57
C ASP A 44 -4.23 8.70 -11.22
N ASP A 45 -3.36 7.84 -10.71
CA ASP A 45 -2.62 8.06 -9.45
C ASP A 45 -1.38 8.94 -9.70
N PHE A 46 -1.59 10.19 -10.09
CA PHE A 46 -0.50 11.13 -10.37
C PHE A 46 0.45 11.29 -9.17
N PHE A 47 1.75 11.32 -9.46
CA PHE A 47 2.84 11.40 -8.48
C PHE A 47 2.90 10.25 -7.45
N PHE A 48 2.04 9.26 -7.54
CA PHE A 48 2.05 8.13 -6.64
C PHE A 48 3.34 7.33 -6.79
N HIS A 49 3.95 6.96 -5.66
CA HIS A 49 5.11 6.10 -5.64
C HIS A 49 5.23 5.34 -4.31
N TRP A 50 5.94 4.22 -4.37
CA TRP A 50 6.27 3.39 -3.21
C TRP A 50 7.72 3.57 -2.80
N ILE A 51 7.96 3.59 -1.48
CA ILE A 51 9.26 3.36 -0.86
C ILE A 51 9.21 2.03 -0.12
N THR A 52 10.29 1.27 -0.20
CA THR A 52 10.48 0.05 0.58
C THR A 52 11.71 0.20 1.45
N ALA A 53 11.68 -0.38 2.65
CA ALA A 53 12.87 -0.50 3.48
C ALA A 53 12.99 -1.88 4.10
N VAL A 54 14.19 -2.18 4.55
CA VAL A 54 14.50 -3.37 5.32
C VAL A 54 15.27 -2.96 6.58
N THR A 55 14.89 -3.55 7.70
CA THR A 55 15.53 -3.36 9.00
C THR A 55 16.72 -4.32 9.17
N LYS A 56 17.56 -4.08 10.17
CA LYS A 56 18.71 -4.95 10.47
C LYS A 56 18.31 -6.38 10.86
N ASP A 57 17.13 -6.58 11.44
CA ASP A 57 16.58 -7.91 11.75
C ASP A 57 15.76 -8.52 10.59
N GLY A 58 15.74 -7.85 9.43
CA GLY A 58 15.19 -8.38 8.17
C GLY A 58 13.69 -8.15 7.97
N LYS A 59 13.02 -7.36 8.81
CA LYS A 59 11.64 -6.93 8.54
C LYS A 59 11.59 -5.97 7.35
N ILE A 60 10.66 -6.23 6.43
CA ILE A 60 10.42 -5.42 5.23
C ILE A 60 9.21 -4.54 5.50
N VAL A 61 9.37 -3.23 5.30
CA VAL A 61 8.31 -2.24 5.48
C VAL A 61 8.16 -1.41 4.19
N VAL A 62 6.94 -1.05 3.84
CA VAL A 62 6.62 -0.21 2.68
C VAL A 62 5.77 0.99 3.11
N ALA A 63 5.88 2.06 2.34
CA ALA A 63 5.03 3.24 2.44
C ALA A 63 4.83 3.86 1.05
N ASN A 64 3.75 4.60 0.86
CA ASN A 64 3.53 5.41 -0.33
C ASN A 64 3.19 6.86 0.07
N ASN A 65 3.28 7.78 -0.88
CA ASN A 65 3.11 9.22 -0.67
C ASN A 65 1.66 9.71 -0.70
N TYR A 66 0.69 8.81 -0.84
CA TYR A 66 -0.73 9.08 -0.63
C TYR A 66 -1.11 8.77 0.84
N GLY A 67 -0.32 7.92 1.49
CA GLY A 67 -0.39 7.71 2.93
C GLY A 67 -1.64 6.97 3.39
N LEU A 68 -1.82 6.97 4.71
CA LEU A 68 -2.99 6.47 5.45
C LEU A 68 -3.73 5.29 4.82
N ALA A 69 -3.09 4.12 4.85
CA ALA A 69 -3.67 2.83 4.44
C ALA A 69 -4.10 2.71 2.96
N TYR A 70 -3.88 3.73 2.12
CA TYR A 70 -4.23 3.62 0.70
C TYR A 70 -3.32 2.64 -0.04
N ILE A 71 -3.93 1.66 -0.72
CA ILE A 71 -3.27 0.65 -1.57
C ILE A 71 -4.10 0.54 -2.87
N PRO A 72 -3.48 0.71 -4.06
CA PRO A 72 -4.16 0.47 -5.33
C PRO A 72 -4.73 -0.95 -5.43
N GLU A 73 -5.87 -1.11 -6.09
CA GLU A 73 -6.64 -2.38 -6.09
C GLU A 73 -5.85 -3.59 -6.62
N GLN A 74 -4.97 -3.36 -7.57
CA GLN A 74 -4.15 -4.36 -8.23
C GLN A 74 -2.93 -4.81 -7.40
N VAL A 75 -2.60 -4.10 -6.33
CA VAL A 75 -1.43 -4.41 -5.50
C VAL A 75 -1.79 -5.52 -4.51
N GLN A 76 -0.96 -6.57 -4.51
CA GLN A 76 -0.94 -7.58 -3.46
C GLN A 76 0.40 -7.54 -2.73
N LEU A 77 0.37 -7.35 -1.41
CA LEU A 77 1.59 -7.31 -0.61
C LEU A 77 1.94 -8.70 -0.08
N PRO A 78 3.17 -9.20 -0.28
CA PRO A 78 3.63 -10.45 0.32
C PRO A 78 3.41 -10.49 1.84
N GLN A 79 3.21 -11.69 2.39
CA GLN A 79 2.83 -11.87 3.81
C GLN A 79 3.82 -11.24 4.80
N GLN A 80 5.11 -11.23 4.46
CA GLN A 80 6.18 -10.70 5.31
C GLN A 80 6.33 -9.17 5.30
N VAL A 81 5.60 -8.46 4.43
CA VAL A 81 5.71 -7.01 4.26
C VAL A 81 4.82 -6.28 5.25
N VAL A 82 5.31 -5.24 5.91
CA VAL A 82 4.48 -4.35 6.72
C VAL A 82 4.20 -3.08 5.93
N MET A 83 2.98 -2.55 5.99
CA MET A 83 2.68 -1.22 5.47
C MET A 83 2.70 -0.23 6.63
N ALA A 84 3.64 0.72 6.60
CA ALA A 84 3.84 1.65 7.72
C ALA A 84 2.57 2.45 8.04
N SER A 85 1.87 2.95 7.02
CA SER A 85 0.66 3.77 7.21
C SER A 85 -0.60 2.96 7.54
N ALA A 86 -0.53 1.63 7.56
CA ALA A 86 -1.60 0.74 8.01
C ALA A 86 -1.37 0.19 9.43
N ASP A 87 -0.25 0.53 10.07
CA ASP A 87 0.07 0.02 11.41
C ASP A 87 -0.75 0.73 12.49
N GLU A 88 -1.79 0.08 12.98
CA GLU A 88 -2.71 0.61 13.99
C GLU A 88 -2.10 0.75 15.39
N SER A 89 -0.89 0.22 15.64
CA SER A 89 -0.16 0.53 16.87
C SER A 89 0.29 2.00 16.92
N ILE A 90 0.35 2.66 15.77
CA ILE A 90 0.67 4.08 15.61
C ILE A 90 -0.63 4.87 15.46
N SER A 91 -0.80 5.92 16.27
CA SER A 91 -2.01 6.75 16.25
C SER A 91 -2.31 7.34 14.87
N PRO A 92 -3.59 7.51 14.49
CA PRO A 92 -3.95 8.15 13.21
C PRO A 92 -3.32 9.53 13.03
N ALA A 93 -3.31 10.35 14.10
CA ALA A 93 -2.68 11.67 14.10
C ALA A 93 -1.20 11.61 13.72
N GLU A 94 -0.45 10.68 14.33
CA GLU A 94 0.95 10.48 14.01
C GLU A 94 1.10 10.01 12.57
N ARG A 95 0.38 8.97 12.12
CA ARG A 95 0.40 8.49 10.72
C ARG A 95 0.06 9.59 9.71
N GLY A 96 -0.90 10.46 10.04
CA GLY A 96 -1.33 11.56 9.18
C GLY A 96 -0.28 12.64 9.00
N SER A 97 0.56 12.88 10.02
CA SER A 97 1.63 13.88 9.95
C SER A 97 2.69 13.60 8.87
N TRP A 98 2.72 12.38 8.32
CA TRP A 98 3.64 11.95 7.25
C TRP A 98 2.95 11.41 6.00
N ALA A 99 1.65 11.65 5.79
CA ALA A 99 0.88 11.10 4.66
C ALA A 99 1.42 11.40 3.25
N THR A 100 2.30 12.42 3.10
CA THR A 100 2.93 12.79 1.83
C THR A 100 4.45 12.58 1.81
N PHE A 101 4.98 11.87 2.81
CA PHE A 101 6.41 11.71 3.06
C PHE A 101 6.75 10.24 3.36
N PRO A 102 6.78 9.34 2.35
CA PRO A 102 6.93 7.91 2.55
C PRO A 102 8.31 7.46 3.09
N ILE A 103 9.34 8.30 3.00
CA ILE A 103 10.61 8.02 3.68
C ILE A 103 10.48 8.29 5.18
N ILE A 104 9.85 9.41 5.56
CA ILE A 104 9.59 9.77 6.96
C ILE A 104 8.66 8.74 7.60
N ALA A 105 7.67 8.26 6.86
CA ALA A 105 6.81 7.14 7.23
C ALA A 105 7.56 5.93 7.78
N ILE A 106 8.53 5.45 7.00
CA ILE A 106 9.35 4.29 7.31
C ILE A 106 10.25 4.57 8.51
N GLN A 107 10.82 5.77 8.60
CA GLN A 107 11.64 6.17 9.73
C GLN A 107 10.84 6.20 11.04
N ARG A 108 9.63 6.77 11.01
CA ARG A 108 8.74 6.85 12.18
C ARG A 108 8.23 5.47 12.59
N TRP A 109 7.88 4.63 11.62
CA TRP A 109 7.54 3.24 11.89
C TRP A 109 8.70 2.49 12.56
N ALA A 110 9.92 2.61 12.01
CA ALA A 110 11.09 1.96 12.59
C ALA A 110 11.38 2.47 14.01
N GLN A 111 11.26 3.78 14.25
CA GLN A 111 11.41 4.39 15.57
C GLN A 111 10.37 3.87 16.57
N HIS A 112 9.10 3.80 16.17
CA HIS A 112 8.01 3.32 17.04
C HIS A 112 8.24 1.87 17.51
N HIS A 113 8.78 1.02 16.62
CA HIS A 113 9.02 -0.40 16.89
C HIS A 113 10.42 -0.72 17.42
N ASP A 114 11.21 0.30 17.79
CA ASP A 114 12.61 0.17 18.23
C ASP A 114 13.46 -0.67 17.24
N LYS A 115 13.32 -0.35 15.95
CA LYS A 115 14.02 -1.00 14.85
C LYS A 115 15.05 -0.07 14.22
N GLU A 116 16.19 -0.63 13.86
CA GLU A 116 17.19 0.05 13.05
C GLU A 116 17.01 -0.31 11.57
N LEU A 117 16.93 0.72 10.71
CA LEU A 117 16.91 0.53 9.26
C LEU A 117 18.28 0.05 8.77
N ARG A 118 18.29 -1.02 7.96
CA ARG A 118 19.47 -1.49 7.23
C ARG A 118 19.60 -0.76 5.90
N ALA A 119 18.50 -0.63 5.16
CA ALA A 119 18.47 0.10 3.90
C ALA A 119 17.07 0.61 3.55
N VAL A 120 17.01 1.66 2.75
CA VAL A 120 15.81 2.19 2.11
C VAL A 120 16.00 2.13 0.60
N ILE A 121 14.98 1.70 -0.14
CA ILE A 121 15.02 1.35 -1.55
C ILE A 121 13.94 2.13 -2.30
N GLY A 122 14.34 2.78 -3.40
CA GLY A 122 13.50 3.62 -4.25
C GLY A 122 14.27 4.09 -5.48
N THR A 123 13.64 4.90 -6.34
CA THR A 123 14.33 5.54 -7.47
C THR A 123 15.08 6.80 -7.03
N GLU A 124 15.94 7.35 -7.90
CA GLU A 124 16.68 8.58 -7.61
C GLU A 124 15.74 9.76 -7.33
N GLU A 125 14.67 9.91 -8.12
CA GLU A 125 13.68 10.99 -7.96
C GLU A 125 12.95 10.90 -6.61
N GLN A 126 12.71 9.69 -6.12
CA GLN A 126 12.01 9.45 -4.87
C GLN A 126 12.85 9.81 -3.64
N PHE A 127 14.19 9.78 -3.76
CA PHE A 127 15.11 10.23 -2.72
C PHE A 127 15.43 11.73 -2.80
N ALA A 128 15.05 12.41 -3.89
CA ALA A 128 15.42 13.79 -4.11
C ALA A 128 14.97 14.69 -2.95
N GLY A 129 15.95 15.30 -2.27
CA GLY A 129 15.70 16.24 -1.17
C GLY A 129 15.32 15.63 0.18
N THR A 130 15.41 14.31 0.35
CA THR A 130 15.08 13.64 1.63
C THR A 130 16.21 12.70 2.08
N ASP A 131 16.71 12.90 3.29
CA ASP A 131 17.64 11.95 3.92
C ASP A 131 16.88 10.71 4.41
N ALA A 132 17.29 9.54 3.93
CA ALA A 132 16.70 8.26 4.32
C ALA A 132 17.14 7.78 5.71
N GLY A 133 18.19 8.37 6.30
CA GLY A 133 18.71 7.98 7.62
C GLY A 133 19.32 6.58 7.67
N ALA A 134 19.51 5.94 6.52
CA ALA A 134 20.10 4.62 6.34
C ALA A 134 20.69 4.49 4.92
N HIS A 135 21.31 3.34 4.62
CA HIS A 135 21.85 3.08 3.29
C HIS A 135 20.75 3.16 2.22
N GLN A 136 20.92 4.03 1.23
CA GLN A 136 20.02 4.15 0.08
C GLN A 136 20.43 3.14 -1.01
N VAL A 137 19.45 2.38 -1.49
CA VAL A 137 19.58 1.50 -2.65
C VAL A 137 18.73 2.08 -3.76
N ILE A 138 19.40 2.59 -4.80
CA ILE A 138 18.75 3.20 -5.95
C ILE A 138 18.33 2.10 -6.94
N LEU A 139 17.06 2.12 -7.33
CA LEU A 139 16.53 1.34 -8.44
C LEU A 139 16.70 2.13 -9.73
N THR A 140 17.32 1.52 -10.73
CA THR A 140 17.37 2.09 -12.08
C THR A 140 16.19 1.57 -12.91
N PRO A 141 15.86 2.19 -14.06
CA PRO A 141 14.78 1.70 -14.93
C PRO A 141 14.93 0.23 -15.33
N GLU A 142 16.16 -0.26 -15.47
CA GLU A 142 16.46 -1.66 -15.83
C GLU A 142 16.17 -2.65 -14.68
N ASP A 143 16.10 -2.16 -13.44
CA ASP A 143 15.75 -2.97 -12.28
C ASP A 143 14.24 -3.19 -12.15
N ILE A 144 13.44 -2.30 -12.74
CA ILE A 144 11.98 -2.31 -12.62
C ILE A 144 11.41 -3.26 -13.68
N PRO A 145 10.70 -4.32 -13.27
CA PRO A 145 10.10 -5.25 -14.23
C PRO A 145 8.92 -4.59 -14.96
N THR A 146 8.58 -5.14 -16.13
CA THR A 146 7.39 -4.72 -16.89
C THR A 146 6.09 -4.98 -16.13
N SER A 147 6.06 -6.01 -15.27
CA SER A 147 4.94 -6.30 -14.38
C SER A 147 5.44 -6.51 -12.95
N GLY A 148 4.80 -5.82 -12.02
CA GLY A 148 5.04 -5.91 -10.58
C GLY A 148 4.13 -6.89 -9.86
N LYS A 149 3.36 -7.72 -10.58
CA LYS A 149 2.43 -8.66 -9.98
C LYS A 149 3.14 -9.55 -8.96
N MET A 150 2.62 -9.50 -7.74
CA MET A 150 3.02 -10.34 -6.63
C MET A 150 1.80 -11.12 -6.12
N THR A 151 2.05 -12.18 -5.35
CA THR A 151 1.00 -12.89 -4.61
C THR A 151 1.09 -12.50 -3.14
N GLY A 152 -0.05 -12.28 -2.51
CA GLY A 152 -0.09 -12.04 -1.08
C GLY A 152 -1.44 -11.57 -0.60
N ARG A 153 -1.41 -10.58 0.29
CA ARG A 153 -2.59 -9.94 0.85
C ARG A 153 -3.08 -8.84 -0.07
N ASP A 154 -4.38 -8.82 -0.32
CA ASP A 154 -5.03 -7.67 -0.95
C ASP A 154 -5.09 -6.45 0.00
N ARG A 155 -5.59 -5.33 -0.52
CA ARG A 155 -5.66 -4.06 0.21
C ARG A 155 -6.44 -4.15 1.53
N LEU A 156 -7.54 -4.89 1.58
CA LEU A 156 -8.34 -4.99 2.81
C LEU A 156 -7.65 -5.89 3.84
N GLN A 157 -7.05 -6.99 3.38
CA GLN A 157 -6.25 -7.89 4.22
C GLN A 157 -5.02 -7.21 4.84
N VAL A 158 -4.45 -6.21 4.17
CA VAL A 158 -3.32 -5.44 4.72
C VAL A 158 -3.77 -4.49 5.82
N ILE A 159 -4.87 -3.76 5.62
CA ILE A 159 -5.25 -2.65 6.50
C ILE A 159 -6.20 -3.07 7.62
N ALA A 160 -6.99 -4.12 7.39
CA ALA A 160 -8.00 -4.61 8.34
C ALA A 160 -8.11 -6.15 8.27
N PRO A 161 -7.05 -6.89 8.66
CA PRO A 161 -6.99 -8.34 8.49
C PRO A 161 -8.13 -9.10 9.17
N GLU A 162 -8.54 -8.68 10.37
CA GLU A 162 -9.65 -9.31 11.10
C GLU A 162 -11.00 -9.08 10.42
N ILE A 163 -11.21 -7.89 9.83
CA ILE A 163 -12.43 -7.57 9.08
C ILE A 163 -12.48 -8.37 7.78
N SER A 164 -11.35 -8.47 7.07
CA SER A 164 -11.24 -9.31 5.87
C SER A 164 -11.51 -10.78 6.18
N ALA A 165 -10.92 -11.32 7.25
CA ALA A 165 -11.15 -12.70 7.69
C ALA A 165 -12.63 -12.95 8.03
N ARG A 166 -13.28 -11.99 8.68
CA ARG A 166 -14.72 -12.04 8.98
C ARG A 166 -15.56 -12.03 7.70
N LEU A 167 -15.26 -11.15 6.73
CA LEU A 167 -15.96 -11.08 5.44
C LEU A 167 -15.82 -12.39 4.65
N ALA A 168 -14.64 -13.00 4.67
CA ALA A 168 -14.36 -14.30 4.05
C ALA A 168 -15.17 -15.45 4.66
N GLY A 169 -15.63 -15.31 5.92
CA GLY A 169 -16.47 -16.28 6.60
C GLY A 169 -17.94 -16.29 6.15
N PHE A 170 -18.41 -15.26 5.44
CA PHE A 170 -19.78 -15.21 4.92
C PHE A 170 -19.88 -15.94 3.59
N SER A 171 -20.96 -16.72 3.40
CA SER A 171 -21.32 -17.24 2.09
C SER A 171 -21.76 -16.08 1.18
N ASP A 172 -21.73 -16.29 -0.14
CA ASP A 172 -22.20 -15.25 -1.05
C ASP A 172 -23.69 -14.90 -0.82
N ALA A 173 -24.50 -15.88 -0.44
CA ALA A 173 -25.92 -15.67 -0.15
C ALA A 173 -26.16 -14.80 1.10
N ASP A 174 -25.19 -14.76 2.02
CA ASP A 174 -25.29 -14.02 3.27
C ASP A 174 -24.60 -12.64 3.21
N LEU A 175 -23.91 -12.30 2.11
CA LEU A 175 -23.17 -11.03 1.99
C LEU A 175 -24.06 -9.80 2.16
N VAL A 176 -25.30 -9.85 1.69
CA VAL A 176 -26.24 -8.73 1.85
C VAL A 176 -26.55 -8.45 3.33
N SER A 177 -26.41 -9.45 4.21
CA SER A 177 -26.68 -9.31 5.66
C SER A 177 -25.59 -8.55 6.41
N VAL A 178 -24.40 -8.39 5.83
CA VAL A 178 -23.30 -7.63 6.43
C VAL A 178 -23.22 -6.19 5.93
N LEU A 179 -23.96 -5.86 4.87
CA LEU A 179 -24.06 -4.51 4.34
C LEU A 179 -25.10 -3.71 5.12
N PRO A 180 -24.94 -2.38 5.22
CA PRO A 180 -26.04 -1.52 5.63
C PRO A 180 -27.29 -1.75 4.77
N PRO A 181 -28.51 -1.50 5.31
CA PRO A 181 -29.75 -1.65 4.55
C PRO A 181 -29.71 -0.85 3.24
N ALA A 182 -30.24 -1.44 2.17
CA ALA A 182 -30.26 -0.82 0.85
C ALA A 182 -30.86 0.61 0.90
N PRO A 183 -30.32 1.55 0.10
CA PRO A 183 -30.86 2.90 0.04
C PRO A 183 -32.29 2.87 -0.52
N ALA A 184 -33.12 3.82 -0.08
CA ALA A 184 -34.48 3.95 -0.57
C ALA A 184 -34.54 4.40 -2.05
N ASP A 185 -33.50 5.09 -2.50
CA ASP A 185 -33.30 5.46 -3.90
C ASP A 185 -32.55 4.34 -4.63
N SER A 186 -33.13 3.84 -5.72
CA SER A 186 -32.54 2.80 -6.56
C SER A 186 -31.69 3.37 -7.71
N ASN A 187 -31.59 4.69 -7.85
CA ASN A 187 -30.76 5.29 -8.88
C ASN A 187 -29.27 5.19 -8.50
N PRO A 188 -28.38 4.95 -9.48
CA PRO A 188 -26.95 5.01 -9.22
C PRO A 188 -26.53 6.41 -8.79
N PRO A 189 -25.59 6.54 -7.83
CA PRO A 189 -25.00 7.83 -7.48
C PRO A 189 -24.26 8.42 -8.69
N GLU A 190 -24.23 9.76 -8.78
CA GLU A 190 -23.44 10.45 -9.81
C GLU A 190 -21.96 10.06 -9.68
N ASP A 191 -21.29 9.74 -10.80
CA ASP A 191 -19.88 9.34 -10.76
C ASP A 191 -18.93 10.55 -10.82
N GLN A 192 -18.67 11.12 -9.65
CA GLN A 192 -17.69 12.21 -9.45
C GLN A 192 -16.29 11.70 -9.06
N ARG A 193 -16.01 10.38 -9.16
CA ARG A 193 -14.73 9.81 -8.67
C ARG A 193 -13.52 10.44 -9.33
N GLY A 194 -13.56 10.69 -10.64
CA GLY A 194 -12.45 11.34 -11.37
C GLY A 194 -12.15 12.74 -10.85
N GLU A 195 -13.18 13.59 -10.73
CA GLU A 195 -13.02 14.97 -10.23
C GLU A 195 -12.53 14.98 -8.78
N LEU A 196 -13.06 14.11 -7.93
CA LEU A 196 -12.64 14.02 -6.53
C LEU A 196 -11.20 13.49 -6.42
N TRP A 197 -10.80 12.54 -7.27
CA TRP A 197 -9.43 12.03 -7.31
C TRP A 197 -8.43 13.11 -7.74
N ASP A 198 -8.82 13.97 -8.68
CA ASP A 198 -7.99 15.11 -9.06
C ASP A 198 -7.65 16.03 -7.88
N ARG A 199 -8.61 16.22 -6.98
CA ARG A 199 -8.39 17.01 -5.75
C ARG A 199 -7.47 16.30 -4.75
N VAL A 200 -7.37 14.96 -4.79
CA VAL A 200 -6.47 14.19 -3.91
C VAL A 200 -5.02 14.44 -4.26
N TRP A 201 -4.64 14.37 -5.54
CA TRP A 201 -3.23 14.48 -5.93
C TRP A 201 -2.76 15.92 -6.12
N GLN A 202 -3.64 16.88 -6.44
CA GLN A 202 -3.28 18.28 -6.67
C GLN A 202 -2.44 18.92 -5.54
N PRO A 203 -2.73 18.71 -4.25
CA PRO A 203 -1.90 19.23 -3.16
C PRO A 203 -0.45 18.73 -3.17
N LEU A 204 -0.17 17.56 -3.77
CA LEU A 204 1.18 17.00 -3.87
C LEU A 204 2.10 17.84 -4.78
N CYS A 205 1.52 18.64 -5.68
CA CYS A 205 2.25 19.61 -6.52
C CYS A 205 2.72 20.86 -5.75
N SER A 206 2.22 21.06 -4.53
CA SER A 206 2.46 22.26 -3.75
C SER A 206 3.62 22.10 -2.76
N SER A 207 4.34 23.20 -2.53
CA SER A 207 5.31 23.34 -1.45
C SER A 207 4.71 23.92 -0.16
N ALA A 208 3.38 24.15 -0.13
CA ALA A 208 2.71 24.70 1.04
C ALA A 208 2.86 23.78 2.26
N SER A 209 3.06 24.38 3.43
CA SER A 209 3.26 23.64 4.69
C SER A 209 2.03 22.81 5.10
N ASN A 210 0.83 23.22 4.69
CA ASN A 210 -0.42 22.51 4.95
C ASN A 210 -0.81 21.52 3.84
N ARG A 211 0.07 21.22 2.88
CA ARG A 211 -0.25 20.33 1.74
C ARG A 211 -0.76 18.95 2.17
N GLY A 212 -0.20 18.39 3.25
CA GLY A 212 -0.62 17.09 3.77
C GLY A 212 -2.05 17.12 4.29
N GLN A 213 -2.43 18.19 5.00
CA GLN A 213 -3.79 18.39 5.47
C GLN A 213 -4.78 18.53 4.31
N ALA A 214 -4.44 19.34 3.29
CA ALA A 214 -5.27 19.53 2.11
C ALA A 214 -5.44 18.22 1.31
N HIS A 215 -4.36 17.45 1.15
CA HIS A 215 -4.38 16.11 0.55
C HIS A 215 -5.34 15.18 1.29
N LEU A 216 -5.19 15.05 2.61
CA LEU A 216 -6.03 14.18 3.43
C LEU A 216 -7.50 14.62 3.43
N GLN A 217 -7.79 15.92 3.46
CA GLN A 217 -9.16 16.42 3.38
C GLN A 217 -9.84 16.05 2.06
N ALA A 218 -9.14 16.22 0.94
CA ALA A 218 -9.64 15.78 -0.37
C ALA A 218 -9.83 14.25 -0.41
N PHE A 219 -8.94 13.51 0.24
CA PHE A 219 -9.00 12.06 0.29
C PHE A 219 -10.20 11.55 1.09
N VAL A 220 -10.59 12.20 2.19
CA VAL A 220 -11.84 11.87 2.90
C VAL A 220 -13.05 11.99 1.97
N ALA A 221 -13.13 13.08 1.20
CA ALA A 221 -14.23 13.30 0.27
C ALA A 221 -14.27 12.23 -0.83
N TYR A 222 -13.10 11.87 -1.39
CA TYR A 222 -13.02 10.79 -2.36
C TYR A 222 -13.41 9.44 -1.75
N ALA A 223 -12.89 9.09 -0.57
CA ALA A 223 -13.17 7.82 0.08
C ALA A 223 -14.66 7.66 0.39
N ALA A 224 -15.34 8.73 0.85
CA ALA A 224 -16.77 8.72 1.06
C ALA A 224 -17.55 8.45 -0.24
N HIS A 225 -17.17 9.11 -1.33
CA HIS A 225 -17.81 8.93 -2.64
C HIS A 225 -17.54 7.54 -3.23
N ALA A 226 -16.31 7.03 -3.10
CA ALA A 226 -15.94 5.69 -3.53
C ALA A 226 -16.66 4.60 -2.70
N GLN A 227 -16.86 4.85 -1.40
CA GLN A 227 -17.67 4.00 -0.52
C GLN A 227 -19.13 3.98 -0.97
N GLU A 228 -19.74 5.11 -1.29
CA GLU A 228 -21.12 5.20 -1.78
C GLU A 228 -21.32 4.40 -3.08
N HIS A 229 -20.40 4.54 -4.03
CA HIS A 229 -20.40 3.78 -5.29
C HIS A 229 -20.26 2.27 -5.03
N ALA A 230 -19.35 1.86 -4.16
CA ALA A 230 -19.19 0.46 -3.78
C ALA A 230 -20.43 -0.10 -3.06
N PHE A 231 -21.08 0.71 -2.23
CA PHE A 231 -22.31 0.36 -1.54
C PHE A 231 -23.47 0.10 -2.52
N TYR A 232 -23.68 1.02 -3.48
CA TYR A 232 -24.67 0.84 -4.55
C TYR A 232 -24.38 -0.42 -5.37
N ALA A 233 -23.12 -0.63 -5.76
CA ALA A 233 -22.71 -1.80 -6.52
C ALA A 233 -22.96 -3.11 -5.76
N ALA A 234 -22.74 -3.13 -4.45
CA ALA A 234 -22.95 -4.32 -3.63
C ALA A 234 -24.43 -4.73 -3.53
N HIS A 235 -25.36 -3.78 -3.59
CA HIS A 235 -26.80 -4.05 -3.62
C HIS A 235 -27.35 -4.33 -5.03
N SER A 236 -26.65 -3.86 -6.07
CA SER A 236 -27.13 -3.92 -7.46
C SER A 236 -26.44 -4.98 -8.31
N ALA A 237 -25.39 -5.62 -7.80
CA ALA A 237 -24.63 -6.64 -8.51
C ALA A 237 -25.50 -7.85 -8.86
N ALA A 238 -25.46 -8.26 -10.14
CA ALA A 238 -26.17 -9.45 -10.61
C ALA A 238 -25.45 -10.75 -10.23
N GLU A 239 -24.12 -10.72 -10.20
CA GLU A 239 -23.29 -11.88 -9.93
C GLU A 239 -22.75 -11.86 -8.49
N PRO A 240 -22.78 -13.01 -7.78
CA PRO A 240 -22.26 -13.13 -6.42
C PRO A 240 -20.82 -12.63 -6.22
N GLN A 241 -19.96 -12.90 -7.20
CA GLN A 241 -18.56 -12.49 -7.15
C GLN A 241 -18.41 -10.96 -7.22
N ASP A 242 -19.23 -10.30 -8.03
CA ASP A 242 -19.23 -8.83 -8.15
C ASP A 242 -19.79 -8.19 -6.87
N GLN A 243 -20.83 -8.79 -6.27
CA GLN A 243 -21.34 -8.36 -4.97
C GLN A 243 -20.26 -8.44 -3.89
N ARG A 244 -19.52 -9.55 -3.83
CA ARG A 244 -18.41 -9.72 -2.88
C ARG A 244 -17.32 -8.68 -3.07
N LYS A 245 -16.92 -8.44 -4.32
CA LYS A 245 -15.92 -7.43 -4.67
C LYS A 245 -16.37 -6.03 -4.25
N ALA A 246 -17.65 -5.71 -4.47
CA ALA A 246 -18.22 -4.42 -4.08
C ALA A 246 -18.34 -4.29 -2.55
N ALA A 247 -18.70 -5.35 -1.83
CA ALA A 247 -18.72 -5.37 -0.37
C ALA A 247 -17.31 -5.17 0.23
N ASP A 248 -16.29 -5.83 -0.34
CA ASP A 248 -14.88 -5.61 0.04
C ASP A 248 -14.46 -4.15 -0.19
N ALA A 249 -14.75 -3.60 -1.37
CA ALA A 249 -14.46 -2.21 -1.70
C ALA A 249 -15.17 -1.22 -0.78
N PHE A 250 -16.43 -1.48 -0.42
CA PHE A 250 -17.20 -0.66 0.53
C PHE A 250 -16.49 -0.60 1.89
N ILE A 251 -16.11 -1.75 2.44
CA ILE A 251 -15.42 -1.83 3.73
C ILE A 251 -14.03 -1.18 3.66
N TYR A 252 -13.30 -1.41 2.57
CA TYR A 252 -11.99 -0.80 2.35
C TYR A 252 -12.07 0.73 2.37
N TRP A 253 -12.98 1.33 1.59
CA TRP A 253 -13.13 2.78 1.53
C TRP A 253 -13.66 3.38 2.84
N GLN A 254 -14.54 2.67 3.55
CA GLN A 254 -14.94 3.05 4.89
C GLN A 254 -13.73 3.14 5.84
N HIS A 255 -12.86 2.12 5.84
CA HIS A 255 -11.71 2.06 6.72
C HIS A 255 -10.68 3.16 6.39
N VAL A 256 -10.38 3.36 5.10
CA VAL A 256 -9.48 4.43 4.64
C VAL A 256 -10.05 5.80 5.02
N GLY A 257 -11.32 6.06 4.69
CA GLY A 257 -11.99 7.33 5.01
C GLY A 257 -11.99 7.64 6.51
N GLN A 258 -12.33 6.66 7.35
CA GLN A 258 -12.33 6.84 8.81
C GLN A 258 -10.92 7.09 9.35
N THR A 259 -9.92 6.31 8.91
CA THR A 259 -8.52 6.48 9.33
C THR A 259 -8.02 7.89 9.03
N ILE A 260 -8.37 8.42 7.86
CA ILE A 260 -7.98 9.77 7.46
C ILE A 260 -8.75 10.82 8.26
N ALA A 261 -10.05 10.64 8.48
CA ALA A 261 -10.85 11.54 9.30
C ALA A 261 -10.32 11.62 10.74
N ASP A 262 -9.96 10.49 11.34
CA ASP A 262 -9.37 10.43 12.68
C ASP A 262 -8.03 11.16 12.75
N ALA A 263 -7.20 11.05 11.71
CA ALA A 263 -5.95 11.79 11.61
C ALA A 263 -6.16 13.32 11.56
N LEU A 264 -7.24 13.79 10.92
CA LEU A 264 -7.59 15.20 10.78
C LEU A 264 -8.31 15.80 12.00
N ALA A 265 -8.86 14.96 12.89
CA ALA A 265 -9.62 15.39 14.06
C ALA A 265 -8.74 15.85 15.25
N THR A 266 -7.42 15.90 15.06
CA THR A 266 -6.39 16.18 16.08
C THR A 266 -5.76 17.55 15.87
#